data_AF-A0A3M1BTM0-F1
#
_entry.id   AF-A0A3M1BTM0-F1
#
_cell.length_a   1.000
_cell.length_b   1.000
_cell.length_c   1.000
_cell.angle_alpha   90.00
_cell.angle_beta   90.00
_cell.angle_gamma   90.00
#
_symmetry.space_group_name_H-M   'P 1'
#
loop_
_entity.id
_entity.type
_entity.pdbx_description
1 polymer ?
#
loop_
_entity_poly.entity_id
_entity_poly.type
_entity_poly.pdbx_seq_one_letter_code
_entity_poly.pdbx_strand_id
1 'polypeptide(L)'
;GQGPRYCPSIEDKIDRFADRDRHQLFVEPEGWNTCEVYVNGFSSSLPEDVQYNALRKVPGFENAKMFRPGYAIEYDYFPPMQLSLTLETQLVKNLFFAGQINGTTGYEEAGCQGLIAGINAHLALHEEEPFILKRSEAYMGVLVDDLVNKGTEEPYRMFTSRAEYRILLRQDNADSRLTPRIYELARKFGTWGGKPLDESDLVERMRIVEEKESAASEIERFFRETSVTPDQLNAFLETKGSSPLRQQVKLHGVLLRPQVSLAELRTVIPELDEFLSKFKESHLNEAEIRMKYEGYIQKEQELVEKMNRLEEVRIHDGFDFHQLKAISKEAREKLSRIRPRTIGQASRISGVTPADVSVLLVHMGR
;
A
#
# COMPACT_ATOMS: atom_id res chain seq x y z
N GLY A 1 -9.36 -29.78 -4.25
CA GLY A 1 -10.04 -28.82 -3.35
C GLY A 1 -10.43 -27.59 -4.15
N GLN A 2 -11.28 -26.72 -3.62
CA GLN A 2 -11.58 -25.44 -4.28
C GLN A 2 -10.31 -24.57 -4.26
N GLY A 3 -9.79 -24.17 -5.42
CA GLY A 3 -8.59 -23.34 -5.53
C GLY A 3 -8.83 -21.90 -5.02
N PRO A 4 -7.76 -21.14 -4.73
CA PRO A 4 -7.88 -19.78 -4.19
C PRO A 4 -8.71 -18.87 -5.11
N ARG A 5 -9.47 -17.93 -4.55
CA ARG A 5 -10.34 -17.02 -5.30
C ARG A 5 -9.58 -16.08 -6.22
N TYR A 6 -8.42 -15.61 -5.77
CA TYR A 6 -7.71 -14.50 -6.41
C TYR A 6 -6.62 -14.92 -7.40
N CYS A 7 -6.22 -16.20 -7.40
CA CYS A 7 -5.34 -16.80 -8.41
C CYS A 7 -5.84 -18.20 -8.77
N PRO A 8 -7.02 -18.31 -9.39
CA PRO A 8 -7.51 -19.60 -9.83
C PRO A 8 -6.56 -20.16 -10.89
N SER A 9 -6.40 -21.49 -10.90
CA SER A 9 -5.82 -22.18 -12.04
C SER A 9 -6.67 -21.93 -13.30
N ILE A 10 -6.10 -22.16 -14.47
CA ILE A 10 -6.80 -21.95 -15.75
C ILE A 10 -8.07 -22.79 -15.83
N GLU A 11 -8.05 -24.02 -15.29
CA GLU A 11 -9.22 -24.88 -15.17
C GLU A 11 -10.31 -24.27 -14.28
N ASP A 12 -9.97 -23.77 -13.09
CA ASP A 12 -10.91 -23.09 -12.18
C ASP A 12 -11.46 -21.79 -12.79
N LYS A 13 -10.62 -21.07 -13.54
CA LYS A 13 -10.97 -19.79 -14.16
C LYS A 13 -11.99 -19.97 -15.28
N ILE A 14 -11.80 -20.98 -16.13
CA ILE A 14 -12.74 -21.31 -17.22
C ILE A 14 -14.08 -21.77 -16.65
N ASP A 15 -14.07 -22.58 -15.59
CA ASP A 15 -15.29 -23.05 -14.94
C ASP A 15 -16.08 -21.90 -14.29
N ARG A 16 -15.40 -21.04 -13.51
CA ARG A 16 -16.05 -19.90 -12.83
C ARG A 16 -16.52 -18.81 -13.77
N PHE A 17 -15.87 -18.63 -14.91
CA PHE A 17 -16.16 -17.59 -15.88
C PHE A 17 -16.51 -18.21 -17.24
N ALA A 18 -17.40 -19.19 -17.22
CA ALA A 18 -17.82 -19.95 -18.41
C ALA A 18 -18.49 -19.09 -19.50
N ASP A 19 -18.92 -17.87 -19.16
CA ASP A 19 -19.47 -16.87 -20.09
C ASP A 19 -18.38 -16.16 -20.92
N ARG A 20 -17.10 -16.32 -20.57
CA ARG A 20 -15.99 -15.66 -21.25
C ARG A 20 -15.44 -16.53 -22.38
N ASP A 21 -15.55 -16.04 -23.60
CA ASP A 21 -15.00 -16.71 -24.79
C ASP A 21 -13.47 -16.71 -24.86
N ARG A 22 -12.78 -15.91 -24.04
CA ARG A 22 -11.31 -15.83 -24.01
C ARG A 22 -10.77 -15.37 -22.66
N HIS A 23 -9.55 -15.83 -22.35
CA HIS A 23 -8.73 -15.34 -21.25
C HIS A 23 -7.38 -14.88 -21.78
N GLN A 24 -6.90 -13.74 -21.28
CA GLN A 24 -5.60 -13.20 -21.64
C GLN A 24 -4.48 -14.00 -20.96
N LEU A 25 -3.43 -14.27 -21.73
CA LEU A 25 -2.16 -14.82 -21.25
C LEU A 25 -1.06 -13.77 -21.51
N PHE A 26 -0.07 -13.72 -20.62
CA PHE A 26 1.16 -12.96 -20.84
C PHE A 26 2.32 -13.93 -21.01
N VAL A 27 3.20 -13.62 -21.96
CA VAL A 27 4.34 -14.44 -22.33
C VAL A 27 5.58 -13.70 -21.86
N GLU A 28 6.10 -14.10 -20.71
CA GLU A 28 7.11 -13.35 -19.96
C GLU A 28 8.47 -14.09 -20.02
N PRO A 29 9.51 -13.53 -20.66
CA PRO A 29 10.84 -14.14 -20.63
C PRO A 29 11.38 -14.23 -19.19
N GLU A 30 11.92 -15.38 -18.80
CA GLU A 30 12.45 -15.53 -17.43
C GLU A 30 13.85 -14.92 -17.24
N GLY A 31 14.53 -14.55 -18.33
CA GLY A 31 15.81 -13.84 -18.25
C GLY A 31 16.51 -13.66 -19.60
N TRP A 32 17.62 -12.91 -19.59
CA TRP A 32 18.40 -12.57 -20.79
C TRP A 32 19.13 -13.75 -21.43
N ASN A 33 19.53 -14.74 -20.62
CA ASN A 33 20.40 -15.85 -21.02
C ASN A 33 19.70 -17.21 -20.92
N THR A 34 18.37 -17.24 -21.02
CA THR A 34 17.56 -18.46 -21.04
C THR A 34 16.57 -18.41 -22.20
N CYS A 35 16.11 -19.58 -22.64
CA CYS A 35 14.98 -19.69 -23.56
C CYS A 35 13.66 -20.04 -22.85
N GLU A 36 13.69 -20.12 -21.51
CA GLU A 36 12.51 -20.34 -20.69
C GLU A 36 11.62 -19.09 -20.67
N VAL A 37 10.32 -19.34 -20.70
CA VAL A 37 9.28 -18.32 -20.76
C VAL A 37 8.17 -18.73 -19.80
N TYR A 38 7.78 -17.81 -18.93
CA TYR A 38 6.66 -17.97 -18.03
C TYR A 38 5.35 -17.59 -18.75
N VAL A 39 4.38 -18.51 -18.76
CA VAL A 39 3.06 -18.29 -19.37
C VAL A 39 2.09 -17.85 -18.28
N ASN A 40 2.14 -16.56 -17.94
CA ASN A 40 1.30 -15.99 -16.91
C ASN A 40 -0.18 -16.03 -17.31
N GLY A 41 -1.02 -16.51 -16.39
CA GLY A 41 -2.43 -16.79 -16.62
C GLY A 41 -2.74 -18.23 -17.01
N PHE A 42 -1.72 -19.11 -17.14
CA PHE A 42 -1.87 -20.52 -17.46
C PHE A 42 -1.42 -21.47 -16.32
N SER A 43 -1.55 -21.04 -15.06
CA SER A 43 -1.29 -21.91 -13.91
C SER A 43 -2.26 -23.09 -13.92
N SER A 44 -1.79 -24.32 -13.73
CA SER A 44 -2.64 -25.53 -13.78
C SER A 44 -2.11 -26.63 -12.85
N SER A 45 -3.02 -27.49 -12.41
CA SER A 45 -2.74 -28.71 -11.66
C SER A 45 -3.17 -29.98 -12.40
N LEU A 46 -3.61 -29.84 -13.66
CA LEU A 46 -4.03 -30.95 -14.51
C LEU A 46 -2.85 -31.87 -14.88
N PRO A 47 -3.12 -33.10 -15.37
CA PRO A 47 -2.07 -33.96 -15.90
C PRO A 47 -1.23 -33.28 -17.00
N GLU A 48 0.06 -33.60 -17.05
CA GLU A 48 1.04 -32.99 -17.97
C GLU A 48 0.61 -33.03 -19.43
N ASP A 49 0.07 -34.17 -19.88
CA ASP A 49 -0.42 -34.37 -21.26
C ASP A 49 -1.60 -33.46 -21.58
N VAL A 50 -2.51 -33.25 -20.63
CA VAL A 50 -3.65 -32.33 -20.78
C VAL A 50 -3.16 -30.89 -20.86
N GLN A 51 -2.24 -30.48 -19.99
CA GLN A 51 -1.64 -29.15 -20.02
C GLN A 51 -0.96 -28.88 -21.37
N TYR A 52 -0.13 -29.82 -21.84
CA TYR A 52 0.57 -29.69 -23.12
C TYR A 52 -0.39 -29.58 -24.30
N ASN A 53 -1.42 -30.43 -24.34
CA ASN A 53 -2.45 -30.39 -25.38
C ASN A 53 -3.27 -29.10 -25.37
N ALA A 54 -3.59 -28.56 -24.18
CA ALA A 54 -4.28 -27.30 -24.05
C ALA A 54 -3.40 -26.12 -24.48
N LEU A 55 -2.12 -26.11 -24.09
CA LEU A 55 -1.16 -25.06 -24.46
C LEU A 55 -1.01 -24.93 -25.98
N ARG A 56 -0.94 -26.06 -26.70
CA ARG A 56 -0.83 -26.06 -28.18
C ARG A 56 -2.07 -25.56 -28.92
N LYS A 57 -3.20 -25.38 -28.23
CA LYS A 57 -4.41 -24.74 -28.80
C LYS A 57 -4.38 -23.22 -28.68
N VAL A 58 -3.46 -22.66 -27.91
CA VAL A 58 -3.27 -21.21 -27.79
C VAL A 58 -2.61 -20.71 -29.08
N PRO A 59 -3.17 -19.69 -29.77
CA PRO A 59 -2.56 -19.12 -30.96
C PRO A 59 -1.12 -18.67 -30.72
N GLY A 60 -0.20 -19.09 -31.59
CA GLY A 60 1.25 -18.85 -31.47
C GLY A 60 2.01 -19.94 -30.71
N PHE A 61 1.32 -20.84 -29.99
CA PHE A 61 1.92 -21.94 -29.25
C PHE A 61 1.70 -23.30 -29.91
N GLU A 62 1.30 -23.32 -31.19
CA GLU A 62 0.98 -24.55 -31.93
C GLU A 62 2.15 -25.53 -31.95
N ASN A 63 3.39 -25.06 -31.82
CA ASN A 63 4.61 -25.87 -31.76
C ASN A 63 5.44 -25.62 -30.48
N ALA A 64 4.80 -25.11 -29.42
CA ALA A 64 5.48 -24.87 -28.15
C ALA A 64 6.10 -26.15 -27.59
N LYS A 65 7.26 -26.01 -26.96
CA LYS A 65 7.94 -27.08 -26.21
C LYS A 65 7.81 -26.76 -24.73
N MET A 66 7.24 -27.67 -23.96
CA MET A 66 7.07 -27.51 -22.53
C MET A 66 8.32 -28.03 -21.82
N PHE A 67 8.99 -27.15 -21.07
CA PHE A 67 10.19 -27.50 -20.30
C PHE A 67 9.82 -28.05 -18.93
N ARG A 68 8.79 -27.47 -18.31
CA ARG A 68 8.30 -27.82 -16.97
C ARG A 68 6.77 -27.79 -16.99
N PRO A 69 6.08 -28.85 -16.51
CA PRO A 69 4.65 -28.80 -16.34
C PRO A 69 4.26 -27.86 -15.20
N GLY A 70 3.08 -27.26 -15.29
CA GLY A 70 2.44 -26.58 -14.18
C GLY A 70 2.09 -27.57 -13.06
N TYR A 71 2.09 -27.10 -11.83
CA TYR A 71 1.73 -27.89 -10.67
C TYR A 71 1.09 -27.01 -9.59
N ALA A 72 0.41 -27.66 -8.64
CA ALA A 72 -0.03 -27.02 -7.41
C ALA A 72 0.83 -27.53 -6.24
N ILE A 73 1.04 -26.67 -5.25
CA ILE A 73 1.73 -27.00 -4.01
C ILE A 73 0.77 -26.83 -2.84
N GLU A 74 0.73 -27.83 -1.97
CA GLU A 74 0.03 -27.79 -0.68
C GLU A 74 1.09 -27.79 0.43
N TYR A 75 0.89 -26.92 1.42
CA TYR A 75 1.85 -26.69 2.49
C TYR A 75 1.15 -26.29 3.78
N ASP A 76 1.78 -26.59 4.91
CA ASP A 76 1.31 -26.14 6.22
C ASP A 76 1.58 -24.64 6.41
N TYR A 77 0.66 -23.96 7.08
CA TYR A 77 0.83 -22.58 7.52
C TYR A 77 0.28 -22.40 8.93
N PHE A 78 0.76 -21.39 9.64
CA PHE A 78 0.27 -21.05 10.97
C PHE A 78 -0.71 -19.87 10.87
N PRO A 79 -1.90 -19.96 11.47
CA PRO A 79 -2.85 -18.84 11.49
C PRO A 79 -2.20 -17.56 12.05
N PRO A 80 -2.15 -16.46 11.28
CA PRO A 80 -1.39 -15.26 11.65
C PRO A 80 -1.93 -14.51 12.87
N MET A 81 -3.14 -14.81 13.33
CA MET A 81 -3.73 -14.25 14.55
C MET A 81 -3.00 -14.68 15.83
N GLN A 82 -2.10 -15.66 15.72
CA GLN A 82 -1.19 -16.08 16.80
C GLN A 82 0.02 -15.14 16.95
N LEU A 83 0.20 -14.20 16.03
CA LEU A 83 1.27 -13.20 16.06
C LEU A 83 0.76 -11.89 16.65
N SER A 84 1.68 -11.05 17.13
CA SER A 84 1.39 -9.65 17.42
C SER A 84 1.66 -8.77 16.18
N LEU A 85 1.39 -7.47 16.27
CA LEU A 85 1.72 -6.51 15.18
C LEU A 85 3.24 -6.39 14.93
N THR A 86 4.09 -6.95 15.79
CA THR A 86 5.53 -7.04 15.57
C THR A 86 5.94 -8.26 14.74
N LEU A 87 4.99 -9.14 14.41
CA LEU A 87 5.18 -10.48 13.85
C LEU A 87 5.84 -11.49 14.81
N GLU A 88 6.00 -11.12 16.08
CA GLU A 88 6.38 -12.05 17.16
C GLU A 88 5.19 -12.94 17.55
N THR A 89 5.45 -14.22 17.83
CA THR A 89 4.41 -15.12 18.33
C THR A 89 3.98 -14.74 19.74
N GLN A 90 2.67 -14.81 20.01
CA GLN A 90 2.13 -14.52 21.33
C GLN A 90 2.45 -15.61 22.37
N LEU A 91 2.68 -16.85 21.92
CA LEU A 91 2.95 -18.00 22.78
C LEU A 91 4.43 -18.11 23.19
N VAL A 92 5.35 -17.76 22.29
CA VAL A 92 6.80 -17.90 22.49
C VAL A 92 7.48 -16.57 22.21
N LYS A 93 8.02 -15.96 23.27
CA LYS A 93 8.83 -14.74 23.17
C LYS A 93 10.06 -14.98 22.28
N ASN A 94 10.46 -13.99 21.50
CA ASN A 94 11.57 -13.99 20.57
C ASN A 94 11.46 -14.98 19.39
N LEU A 95 10.28 -15.55 19.16
CA LEU A 95 9.98 -16.32 17.95
C LEU A 95 9.15 -15.46 17.00
N PHE A 96 9.62 -15.27 15.77
CA PHE A 96 8.97 -14.43 14.77
C PHE A 96 8.67 -15.23 13.51
N PHE A 97 7.49 -15.04 12.92
CA PHE A 97 7.12 -15.67 11.65
C PHE A 97 6.93 -14.62 10.54
N ALA A 98 7.41 -14.93 9.34
CA ALA A 98 7.32 -14.05 8.18
C ALA A 98 7.16 -14.83 6.87
N GLY A 99 6.30 -14.34 5.99
CA GLY A 99 6.14 -14.86 4.63
C GLY A 99 5.06 -15.92 4.51
N GLN A 100 5.30 -16.92 3.67
CA GLN A 100 4.28 -17.90 3.31
C GLN A 100 3.77 -18.72 4.51
N ILE A 101 4.61 -18.90 5.53
CA ILE A 101 4.24 -19.53 6.81
C ILE A 101 3.08 -18.81 7.52
N ASN A 102 2.85 -17.52 7.26
CA ASN A 102 1.74 -16.72 7.80
C ASN A 102 0.49 -16.75 6.90
N GLY A 103 0.45 -17.61 5.89
CA GLY A 103 -0.66 -17.71 4.95
C GLY A 103 -0.66 -16.60 3.89
N THR A 104 0.47 -15.98 3.58
CA THR A 104 0.60 -15.05 2.43
C THR A 104 1.11 -15.77 1.19
N THR A 105 0.82 -15.22 0.01
CA THR A 105 1.42 -15.69 -1.25
C THR A 105 1.88 -14.50 -2.07
N GLY A 106 3.17 -14.42 -2.33
CA GLY A 106 3.80 -13.29 -3.01
C GLY A 106 5.16 -12.94 -2.42
N TYR A 107 6.10 -12.53 -3.28
CA TYR A 107 7.46 -12.24 -2.85
C TYR A 107 7.51 -10.93 -2.06
N GLU A 108 6.68 -9.97 -2.46
CA GLU A 108 6.57 -8.63 -1.86
C GLU A 108 5.98 -8.71 -0.46
N GLU A 109 4.91 -9.47 -0.27
CA GLU A 109 4.32 -9.72 1.05
C GLU A 109 5.31 -10.42 1.97
N ALA A 110 6.04 -11.42 1.46
CA ALA A 110 7.03 -12.14 2.25
C ALA A 110 8.24 -11.27 2.61
N GLY A 111 8.77 -10.51 1.65
CA GLY A 111 9.87 -9.57 1.87
C GLY A 111 9.49 -8.47 2.86
N CYS A 112 8.27 -7.95 2.79
CA CYS A 112 7.73 -7.01 3.75
C CYS A 112 7.71 -7.56 5.17
N GLN A 113 7.12 -8.75 5.34
CA GLN A 113 7.05 -9.40 6.66
C GLN A 113 8.44 -9.71 7.21
N GLY A 114 9.35 -10.20 6.36
CA GLY A 114 10.72 -10.52 6.75
C GLY A 114 11.46 -9.29 7.27
N LEU A 115 11.30 -8.13 6.61
CA LEU A 115 11.88 -6.87 7.06
C LEU A 115 11.34 -6.43 8.42
N ILE A 116 10.01 -6.45 8.62
CA ILE A 116 9.38 -6.06 9.89
C ILE A 116 9.80 -7.02 11.02
N ALA A 117 9.72 -8.33 10.77
CA ALA A 117 10.09 -9.36 11.73
C ALA A 117 11.57 -9.24 12.11
N GLY A 118 12.47 -9.02 11.14
CA GLY A 118 13.90 -8.87 11.38
C GLY A 118 14.24 -7.62 12.20
N ILE A 119 13.62 -6.47 11.89
CA ILE A 119 13.76 -5.24 12.69
C ILE A 119 13.29 -5.48 14.12
N ASN A 120 12.10 -6.07 14.31
CA ASN A 120 11.55 -6.30 15.64
C ASN A 120 12.28 -7.37 16.43
N ALA A 121 12.86 -8.38 15.77
CA ALA A 121 13.74 -9.34 16.43
C ALA A 121 14.99 -8.65 16.98
N HIS A 122 15.61 -7.75 16.21
CA HIS A 122 16.74 -6.95 16.70
C HIS A 122 16.35 -6.07 17.89
N LEU A 123 15.20 -5.38 17.81
CA LEU A 123 14.72 -4.52 18.90
C LEU A 123 14.38 -5.30 20.17
N ALA A 124 13.73 -6.45 20.04
CA ALA A 124 13.40 -7.31 21.17
C ALA A 124 14.66 -7.81 21.92
N LEU A 125 15.74 -8.11 21.19
CA LEU A 125 17.03 -8.49 21.78
C LEU A 125 17.71 -7.34 22.55
N HIS A 126 17.44 -6.10 22.16
CA HIS A 126 17.97 -4.90 22.82
C HIS A 126 17.00 -4.30 23.84
N GLU A 127 15.87 -4.97 24.10
CA GLU A 127 14.80 -4.49 25.00
C GLU A 127 14.27 -3.11 24.60
N GLU A 128 14.19 -2.85 23.30
CA GLU A 128 13.74 -1.58 22.73
C GLU A 128 12.29 -1.62 22.28
N GLU A 129 11.68 -0.44 22.20
CA GLU A 129 10.31 -0.29 21.69
C GLU A 129 10.19 -0.84 20.26
N PRO A 130 9.14 -1.63 19.97
CA PRO A 130 9.01 -2.29 18.69
C PRO A 130 8.71 -1.30 17.55
N PHE A 131 9.22 -1.63 16.37
CA PHE A 131 8.92 -0.94 15.14
C PHE A 131 7.60 -1.46 14.56
N ILE A 132 6.55 -0.65 14.70
CA ILE A 132 5.22 -0.94 14.16
C ILE A 132 4.87 0.14 13.12
N LEU A 133 4.43 -0.32 11.95
CA LEU A 133 3.87 0.53 10.90
C LEU A 133 2.35 0.54 11.02
N LYS A 134 1.77 1.73 11.13
CA LYS A 134 0.32 1.92 11.09
C LYS A 134 -0.20 1.70 9.67
N ARG A 135 -1.47 1.33 9.58
CA ARG A 135 -2.20 1.21 8.29
C ARG A 135 -2.15 2.49 7.46
N SER A 136 -2.09 3.66 8.09
CA SER A 136 -2.02 4.97 7.43
C SER A 136 -0.62 5.36 6.95
N GLU A 137 0.41 4.62 7.35
CA GLU A 137 1.81 4.96 7.08
C GLU A 137 2.39 4.14 5.93
N ALA A 138 1.96 2.88 5.77
CA ALA A 138 2.42 2.00 4.70
C ALA A 138 1.43 0.87 4.40
N TYR A 139 1.44 0.40 3.15
CA TYR A 139 0.82 -0.88 2.77
C TYR A 139 1.37 -2.06 3.59
N MET A 140 2.62 -1.99 4.04
CA MET A 140 3.22 -2.96 4.96
C MET A 140 2.45 -3.04 6.29
N GLY A 141 2.03 -1.90 6.84
CA GLY A 141 1.20 -1.84 8.04
C GLY A 141 -0.20 -2.39 7.80
N VAL A 142 -0.79 -2.13 6.61
CA VAL A 142 -2.07 -2.74 6.20
C VAL A 142 -1.98 -4.26 6.12
N LEU A 143 -0.92 -4.79 5.51
CA LEU A 143 -0.65 -6.24 5.40
C LEU A 143 -0.60 -6.89 6.78
N VAL A 144 0.27 -6.38 7.67
CA VAL A 144 0.47 -6.97 9.00
C VAL A 144 -0.80 -6.87 9.85
N ASP A 145 -1.48 -5.72 9.83
CA ASP A 145 -2.73 -5.53 10.57
C ASP A 145 -3.85 -6.45 10.06
N ASP A 146 -4.02 -6.61 8.74
CA ASP A 146 -5.01 -7.53 8.17
C ASP A 146 -4.72 -8.98 8.56
N LEU A 147 -3.46 -9.42 8.45
CA LEU A 147 -3.07 -10.79 8.82
C LEU A 147 -3.35 -11.08 10.30
N VAL A 148 -2.89 -10.20 11.19
CA VAL A 148 -2.99 -10.42 12.64
C VAL A 148 -4.45 -10.30 13.13
N ASN A 149 -5.22 -9.34 12.62
CA ASN A 149 -6.56 -9.07 13.15
C ASN A 149 -7.69 -9.80 12.42
N LYS A 150 -7.55 -10.04 11.11
CA LYS A 150 -8.61 -10.68 10.30
C LYS A 150 -8.31 -12.15 10.01
N GLY A 151 -7.04 -12.53 10.04
CA GLY A 151 -6.61 -13.85 9.59
C GLY A 151 -6.74 -14.02 8.09
N THR A 152 -6.55 -15.26 7.64
CA THR A 152 -6.72 -15.60 6.22
C THR A 152 -7.14 -17.07 6.05
N GLU A 153 -8.23 -17.28 5.30
CA GLU A 153 -8.75 -18.61 4.94
C GLU A 153 -8.18 -19.12 3.61
N GLU A 154 -7.75 -18.18 2.76
CA GLU A 154 -7.03 -18.44 1.51
C GLU A 154 -5.69 -17.69 1.56
N PRO A 155 -4.69 -18.04 0.74
CA PRO A 155 -3.44 -17.29 0.71
C PRO A 155 -3.67 -15.79 0.47
N TYR A 156 -3.26 -14.98 1.44
CA TYR A 156 -3.46 -13.54 1.43
C TYR A 156 -2.61 -12.88 0.33
N ARG A 157 -3.22 -11.96 -0.41
CA ARG A 157 -2.58 -11.09 -1.40
C ARG A 157 -2.91 -9.63 -1.15
N MET A 158 -1.89 -8.77 -1.21
CA MET A 158 -2.05 -7.33 -1.13
C MET A 158 -2.61 -6.78 -2.44
N PHE A 159 -3.76 -6.13 -2.33
CA PHE A 159 -4.31 -5.30 -3.39
C PHE A 159 -4.47 -3.89 -2.87
N THR A 160 -4.35 -2.91 -3.77
CA THR A 160 -4.55 -1.49 -3.41
C THR A 160 -5.92 -1.23 -2.82
N SER A 161 -6.93 -1.99 -3.24
CA SER A 161 -8.30 -1.94 -2.71
C SER A 161 -8.41 -2.20 -1.21
N ARG A 162 -7.41 -2.81 -0.57
CA ARG A 162 -7.41 -3.09 0.88
C ARG A 162 -6.92 -1.93 1.74
N ALA A 163 -6.24 -0.92 1.17
CA ALA A 163 -5.86 0.28 1.89
C ALA A 163 -6.95 1.34 1.81
N GLU A 164 -7.31 1.92 2.96
CA GLU A 164 -8.31 2.98 3.06
C GLU A 164 -7.73 4.35 2.68
N TYR A 165 -6.43 4.55 2.88
CA TYR A 165 -5.72 5.84 2.69
C TYR A 165 -4.82 5.82 1.44
N ARG A 166 -5.42 5.56 0.27
CA ARG A 166 -4.65 5.30 -0.96
C ARG A 166 -3.92 6.53 -1.48
N ILE A 167 -4.44 7.73 -1.20
CA ILE A 167 -3.86 8.99 -1.65
C ILE A 167 -2.66 9.37 -0.77
N LEU A 168 -2.65 8.95 0.50
CA LEU A 168 -1.46 9.01 1.37
C LEU A 168 -0.41 7.96 0.99
N LEU A 169 -0.85 6.74 0.67
CA LEU A 169 0.02 5.57 0.46
C LEU A 169 0.39 5.36 -1.01
N ARG A 170 1.05 6.36 -1.62
CA ARG A 170 1.44 6.29 -3.03
C ARG A 170 2.82 5.68 -3.20
N GLN A 171 3.07 5.17 -4.40
CA GLN A 171 4.37 4.62 -4.76
C GLN A 171 5.47 5.71 -4.81
N ASP A 172 5.11 6.92 -5.26
CA ASP A 172 6.03 8.07 -5.42
C ASP A 172 6.52 8.70 -4.10
N ASN A 173 5.81 8.46 -2.99
CA ASN A 173 6.10 9.08 -1.70
C ASN A 173 6.47 8.07 -0.60
N ALA A 174 6.73 6.81 -0.95
CA ALA A 174 7.08 5.77 0.02
C ALA A 174 8.37 6.07 0.79
N ASP A 175 9.32 6.69 0.10
CA ASP A 175 10.58 7.18 0.65
C ASP A 175 10.37 8.32 1.65
N SER A 176 9.58 9.33 1.31
CA SER A 176 9.23 10.45 2.21
C SER A 176 8.52 9.95 3.47
N ARG A 177 7.73 8.88 3.37
CA ARG A 177 7.03 8.28 4.51
C ARG A 177 7.92 7.40 5.39
N LEU A 178 8.84 6.63 4.81
CA LEU A 178 9.52 5.53 5.53
C LEU A 178 11.02 5.76 5.73
N THR A 179 11.72 6.44 4.83
CA THR A 179 13.16 6.70 4.98
C THR A 179 13.49 7.42 6.29
N PRO A 180 12.80 8.50 6.70
CA PRO A 180 13.10 9.17 7.97
C PRO A 180 13.00 8.23 9.18
N ARG A 181 11.95 7.40 9.23
CA ARG A 181 11.74 6.45 10.34
C ARG A 181 12.84 5.40 10.43
N ILE A 182 13.26 4.86 9.28
CA ILE A 182 14.33 3.88 9.22
C ILE A 182 15.68 4.53 9.54
N TYR A 183 15.92 5.76 9.08
CA TYR A 183 17.13 6.52 9.40
C TYR A 183 17.25 6.82 10.89
N GLU A 184 16.16 7.22 11.56
CA GLU A 184 16.15 7.43 13.00
C GLU A 184 16.52 6.16 13.77
N LEU A 185 15.97 5.02 13.34
CA LEU A 185 16.29 3.71 13.93
C LEU A 185 17.75 3.35 13.70
N ALA A 186 18.24 3.45 12.48
CA ALA A 186 19.63 3.14 12.14
C ALA A 186 20.62 4.06 12.87
N ARG A 187 20.29 5.34 13.04
CA ARG A 187 21.09 6.31 13.79
C ARG A 187 21.22 5.92 15.26
N LYS A 188 20.16 5.36 15.86
CA LYS A 188 20.19 4.88 17.25
C LYS A 188 21.20 3.76 17.44
N PHE A 189 21.29 2.82 16.49
CA PHE A 189 22.20 1.67 16.58
C PHE A 189 23.54 1.86 15.88
N GLY A 190 23.70 2.95 15.11
CA GLY A 190 24.91 3.25 14.34
C GLY A 190 25.14 2.32 13.15
N THR A 191 24.15 1.55 12.71
CA THR A 191 24.29 0.58 11.62
C THR A 191 23.01 0.42 10.80
N TRP A 192 23.17 0.08 9.52
CA TRP A 192 22.09 -0.35 8.64
C TRP A 192 22.61 -1.38 7.64
N GLY A 193 21.81 -2.41 7.35
CA GLY A 193 22.16 -3.43 6.36
C GLY A 193 23.46 -4.20 6.65
N GLY A 194 23.84 -4.31 7.93
CA GLY A 194 25.10 -4.97 8.34
C GLY A 194 26.36 -4.11 8.17
N LYS A 195 26.22 -2.82 7.89
CA LYS A 195 27.33 -1.86 7.76
C LYS A 195 27.20 -0.72 8.78
N PRO A 196 28.31 -0.08 9.20
CA PRO A 196 28.25 1.22 9.87
C PRO A 196 27.36 2.20 9.10
N LEU A 197 26.60 3.05 9.81
CA LEU A 197 25.60 3.93 9.19
C LEU A 197 26.21 4.88 8.15
N ASP A 198 27.39 5.44 8.45
CA ASP A 198 28.16 6.33 7.58
C ASP A 198 28.66 5.64 6.30
N GLU A 199 28.87 4.33 6.33
CA GLU A 199 29.23 3.50 5.16
C GLU A 199 28.00 2.93 4.42
N SER A 200 26.80 3.17 4.93
CA SER A 200 25.55 2.65 4.35
C SER A 200 24.93 3.64 3.35
N ASP A 201 24.21 3.11 2.35
CA ASP A 201 23.49 3.94 1.38
C ASP A 201 22.31 4.72 2.00
N LEU A 202 21.98 4.48 3.27
CA LEU A 202 20.84 5.08 3.95
C LEU A 202 21.03 6.58 4.22
N VAL A 203 22.28 7.03 4.48
CA VAL A 203 22.60 8.46 4.67
C VAL A 203 22.32 9.23 3.39
N GLU A 204 22.83 8.75 2.26
CA GLU A 204 22.58 9.37 0.96
C GLU A 204 21.08 9.29 0.60
N ARG A 205 20.42 8.18 0.93
CA ARG A 205 18.97 8.06 0.73
C ARG A 205 18.19 9.11 1.51
N MET A 206 18.53 9.38 2.77
CA MET A 206 17.90 10.43 3.57
C MET A 206 18.14 11.82 2.96
N ARG A 207 19.37 12.11 2.52
CA ARG A 207 19.71 13.37 1.83
C ARG A 207 18.87 13.60 0.58
N ILE A 208 18.68 12.55 -0.24
CA ILE A 208 17.83 12.61 -1.45
C ILE A 208 16.38 12.94 -1.08
N VAL A 209 15.85 12.35 0.00
CA VAL A 209 14.49 12.63 0.47
C VAL A 209 14.39 14.08 0.94
N GLU A 210 15.31 14.56 1.77
CA GLU A 210 15.34 15.96 2.24
C GLU A 210 15.43 16.97 1.08
N GLU A 211 16.27 16.68 0.09
CA GLU A 211 16.41 17.50 -1.12
C GLU A 211 15.08 17.57 -1.89
N LYS A 212 14.41 16.42 -2.07
CA LYS A 212 13.09 16.33 -2.73
C LYS A 212 12.02 17.11 -1.96
N GLU A 213 11.94 16.93 -0.64
CA GLU A 213 10.97 17.62 0.23
C GLU A 213 11.15 19.14 0.21
N SER A 214 12.40 19.60 0.31
CA SER A 214 12.75 21.02 0.25
C SER A 214 12.40 21.63 -1.11
N ALA A 215 12.80 20.97 -2.19
CA ALA A 215 12.50 21.40 -3.55
C ALA A 215 10.99 21.47 -3.82
N ALA A 216 10.24 20.43 -3.43
CA ALA A 216 8.79 20.43 -3.60
C ALA A 216 8.11 21.59 -2.85
N SER A 217 8.57 21.87 -1.63
CA SER A 217 8.06 22.98 -0.81
C SER A 217 8.43 24.35 -1.38
N GLU A 218 9.61 24.49 -1.99
CA GLU A 218 10.02 25.73 -2.66
C GLU A 218 9.19 25.99 -3.92
N ILE A 219 8.97 24.96 -4.75
CA ILE A 219 8.13 25.04 -5.95
C ILE A 219 6.69 25.40 -5.58
N GLU A 220 6.12 24.72 -4.59
CA GLU A 220 4.77 25.00 -4.11
C GLU A 220 4.62 26.45 -3.67
N ARG A 221 5.58 26.97 -2.88
CA ARG A 221 5.60 28.36 -2.44
C ARG A 221 5.62 29.32 -3.63
N PHE A 222 6.49 29.08 -4.61
CA PHE A 222 6.55 29.88 -5.83
C PHE A 222 5.19 29.91 -6.55
N PHE A 223 4.50 28.77 -6.69
CA PHE A 223 3.18 28.71 -7.32
C PHE A 223 2.10 29.46 -6.55
N ARG A 224 2.19 29.52 -5.22
CA ARG A 224 1.25 30.25 -4.35
C ARG A 224 1.52 31.76 -4.34
N GLU A 225 2.78 32.17 -4.52
CA GLU A 225 3.20 33.57 -4.50
C GLU A 225 3.14 34.24 -5.87
N THR A 226 3.43 33.51 -6.94
CA THR A 226 3.47 34.04 -8.31
C THR A 226 2.07 34.18 -8.90
N SER A 227 1.79 35.37 -9.43
CA SER A 227 0.53 35.71 -10.07
C SER A 227 0.69 35.76 -11.60
N VAL A 228 -0.33 35.31 -12.32
CA VAL A 228 -0.39 35.33 -13.79
C VAL A 228 -1.60 36.10 -14.29
N THR A 229 -1.41 36.82 -15.39
CA THR A 229 -2.47 37.64 -16.02
C THR A 229 -3.16 36.88 -17.15
N PRO A 230 -4.37 37.31 -17.56
CA PRO A 230 -5.07 36.75 -18.72
C PRO A 230 -4.22 36.76 -20.00
N ASP A 231 -3.48 37.84 -20.26
CA ASP A 231 -2.67 38.01 -21.48
C ASP A 231 -1.53 36.99 -21.59
N GLN A 232 -1.01 36.53 -20.45
CA GLN A 232 0.06 35.52 -20.42
C GLN A 232 -0.43 34.11 -20.73
N LEU A 233 -1.71 33.80 -20.45
CA LEU A 233 -2.14 32.41 -20.28
C LEU A 233 -3.42 32.04 -21.04
N ASN A 234 -4.26 32.99 -21.45
CA ASN A 234 -5.54 32.69 -22.10
C ASN A 234 -5.37 31.95 -23.43
N ALA A 235 -4.38 32.32 -24.25
CA ALA A 235 -4.10 31.59 -25.50
C ALA A 235 -3.80 30.11 -25.25
N PHE A 236 -3.02 29.80 -24.20
CA PHE A 236 -2.76 28.43 -23.77
C PHE A 236 -4.02 27.75 -23.22
N LEU A 237 -4.79 28.42 -22.36
CA LEU A 237 -6.02 27.84 -21.80
C LEU A 237 -7.06 27.51 -22.87
N GLU A 238 -7.18 28.34 -23.91
CA GLU A 238 -8.03 28.08 -25.06
C GLU A 238 -7.62 26.81 -25.80
N THR A 239 -6.31 26.60 -26.02
CA THR A 239 -5.80 25.36 -26.63
C THR A 239 -6.09 24.11 -25.81
N LYS A 240 -6.27 24.27 -24.48
CA LYS A 240 -6.62 23.19 -23.55
C LYS A 240 -8.13 23.02 -23.37
N GLY A 241 -8.95 23.85 -24.02
CA GLY A 241 -10.40 23.88 -23.81
C GLY A 241 -10.79 24.28 -22.38
N SER A 242 -9.92 24.98 -21.66
CA SER A 242 -10.18 25.48 -20.32
C SER A 242 -10.79 26.89 -20.38
N SER A 243 -11.59 27.24 -19.37
CA SER A 243 -12.16 28.59 -19.25
C SER A 243 -11.07 29.68 -19.15
N PRO A 244 -11.21 30.82 -19.85
CA PRO A 244 -10.23 31.91 -19.79
C PRO A 244 -10.20 32.57 -18.41
N LEU A 245 -9.07 33.19 -18.08
CA LEU A 245 -8.90 34.05 -16.92
C LEU A 245 -9.58 35.41 -17.18
N ARG A 246 -10.30 35.91 -16.18
CA ARG A 246 -10.95 37.24 -16.20
C ARG A 246 -10.13 38.32 -15.50
N GLN A 247 -9.24 37.91 -14.61
CA GLN A 247 -8.40 38.77 -13.79
C GLN A 247 -7.10 38.04 -13.47
N GLN A 248 -6.16 38.74 -12.86
CA GLN A 248 -4.93 38.14 -12.35
C GLN A 248 -5.26 37.08 -11.27
N VAL A 249 -4.64 35.91 -11.36
CA VAL A 249 -4.79 34.81 -10.40
C VAL A 249 -3.44 34.21 -10.03
N LYS A 250 -3.36 33.44 -8.94
CA LYS A 250 -2.14 32.69 -8.59
C LYS A 250 -1.93 31.51 -9.53
N LEU A 251 -0.66 31.21 -9.83
CA LEU A 251 -0.27 30.03 -10.62
C LEU A 251 -0.86 28.74 -10.04
N HIS A 252 -0.86 28.61 -8.71
CA HIS A 252 -1.46 27.49 -8.00
C HIS A 252 -2.89 27.20 -8.48
N GLY A 253 -3.76 28.23 -8.52
CA GLY A 253 -5.15 28.05 -8.95
C GLY A 253 -5.31 27.68 -10.43
N VAL A 254 -4.32 28.00 -11.27
CA VAL A 254 -4.28 27.56 -12.68
C VAL A 254 -3.86 26.10 -12.78
N LEU A 255 -2.85 25.68 -12.02
CA LEU A 255 -2.35 24.29 -12.02
C LEU A 255 -3.39 23.28 -11.54
N LEU A 256 -4.30 23.69 -10.66
CA LEU A 256 -5.40 22.82 -10.18
C LEU A 256 -6.43 22.46 -11.28
N ARG A 257 -6.33 23.07 -12.47
CA ARG A 257 -7.24 22.76 -13.58
C ARG A 257 -6.87 21.41 -14.20
N PRO A 258 -7.84 20.51 -14.45
CA PRO A 258 -7.54 19.14 -14.89
C PRO A 258 -6.72 19.04 -16.18
N GLN A 259 -6.87 20.00 -17.11
CA GLN A 259 -6.18 20.00 -18.40
C GLN A 259 -4.82 20.70 -18.39
N VAL A 260 -4.31 21.11 -17.23
CA VAL A 260 -3.08 21.89 -17.10
C VAL A 260 -2.05 21.09 -16.32
N SER A 261 -0.83 20.95 -16.86
CA SER A 261 0.31 20.35 -16.14
C SER A 261 1.44 21.36 -15.92
N LEU A 262 2.33 21.05 -14.97
CA LEU A 262 3.50 21.87 -14.71
C LEU A 262 4.45 21.90 -15.93
N ALA A 263 4.64 20.74 -16.59
CA ALA A 263 5.45 20.63 -17.81
C ALA A 263 4.94 21.55 -18.94
N GLU A 264 3.62 21.68 -19.08
CA GLU A 264 3.02 22.54 -20.10
C GLU A 264 3.14 24.02 -19.74
N LEU A 265 2.90 24.38 -18.48
CA LEU A 265 3.02 25.78 -18.03
C LEU A 265 4.43 26.34 -18.24
N ARG A 266 5.48 25.51 -18.09
CA ARG A 266 6.87 25.88 -18.40
C ARG A 266 7.04 26.38 -19.83
N THR A 267 6.33 25.80 -20.79
CA THR A 267 6.49 26.17 -22.21
C THR A 267 5.91 27.54 -22.55
N VAL A 268 5.04 28.09 -21.70
CA VAL A 268 4.27 29.32 -21.97
C VAL A 268 4.78 30.50 -21.13
N ILE A 269 5.39 30.22 -19.97
CA ILE A 269 5.82 31.23 -19.00
C ILE A 269 7.35 31.15 -18.83
N PRO A 270 8.14 32.02 -19.50
CA PRO A 270 9.60 31.96 -19.43
C PRO A 270 10.18 32.08 -18.02
N GLU A 271 9.63 32.97 -17.18
CA GLU A 271 10.05 33.14 -15.78
C GLU A 271 9.83 31.87 -14.95
N LEU A 272 8.77 31.12 -15.25
CA LEU A 272 8.48 29.85 -14.60
C LEU A 272 9.48 28.78 -15.06
N ASP A 273 9.82 28.74 -16.34
CA ASP A 273 10.82 27.78 -16.85
C ASP A 273 12.21 28.03 -16.26
N GLU A 274 12.64 29.28 -16.17
CA GLU A 274 13.91 29.66 -15.55
C GLU A 274 13.96 29.23 -14.07
N PHE A 275 12.87 29.46 -13.33
CA PHE A 275 12.77 29.02 -11.94
C PHE A 275 12.81 27.49 -11.82
N LEU A 276 12.01 26.78 -12.62
CA LEU A 276 11.86 25.32 -12.53
C LEU A 276 13.06 24.53 -13.05
N SER A 277 13.88 25.12 -13.94
CA SER A 277 15.08 24.49 -14.51
C SER A 277 16.16 24.13 -13.47
N LYS A 278 16.04 24.64 -12.24
CA LYS A 278 16.94 24.35 -11.12
C LYS A 278 16.66 23.02 -10.44
N PHE A 279 15.48 22.43 -10.67
CA PHE A 279 15.01 21.25 -9.96
C PHE A 279 15.00 20.00 -10.86
N LYS A 280 15.14 18.83 -10.24
CA LYS A 280 15.02 17.54 -10.93
C LYS A 280 13.57 17.26 -11.29
N GLU A 281 13.33 16.52 -12.37
CA GLU A 281 11.98 16.08 -12.79
C GLU A 281 11.21 15.37 -11.67
N SER A 282 11.88 14.56 -10.84
CA SER A 282 11.24 13.92 -9.68
C SER A 282 10.69 14.92 -8.66
N HIS A 283 11.37 16.06 -8.47
CA HIS A 283 10.92 17.11 -7.55
C HIS A 283 9.73 17.87 -8.13
N LEU A 284 9.75 18.14 -9.44
CA LEU A 284 8.64 18.78 -10.16
C LEU A 284 7.38 17.92 -10.08
N ASN A 285 7.50 16.62 -10.34
CA ASN A 285 6.39 15.67 -10.24
C ASN A 285 5.81 15.61 -8.83
N GLU A 286 6.65 15.54 -7.80
CA GLU A 286 6.20 15.54 -6.40
C GLU A 286 5.47 16.85 -6.04
N ALA A 287 5.99 18.01 -6.45
CA ALA A 287 5.34 19.30 -6.22
C ALA A 287 3.98 19.41 -6.91
N GLU A 288 3.89 18.99 -8.18
CA GLU A 288 2.64 18.98 -8.94
C GLU A 288 1.60 18.04 -8.28
N ILE A 289 2.01 16.85 -7.87
CA ILE A 289 1.14 15.90 -7.15
C ILE A 289 0.65 16.51 -5.84
N ARG A 290 1.53 17.09 -5.02
CA ARG A 290 1.15 17.74 -3.75
C ARG A 290 0.09 18.80 -3.95
N MET A 291 0.31 19.72 -4.88
CA MET A 291 -0.64 20.81 -5.14
C MET A 291 -1.97 20.27 -5.66
N LYS A 292 -1.95 19.39 -6.68
CA LYS A 292 -3.18 18.87 -7.29
C LYS A 292 -4.01 18.01 -6.35
N TYR A 293 -3.36 17.24 -5.48
CA TYR A 293 -4.02 16.33 -4.56
C TYR A 293 -4.16 16.88 -3.13
N GLU A 294 -3.74 18.12 -2.86
CA GLU A 294 -3.70 18.74 -1.52
C GLU A 294 -5.00 18.52 -0.75
N GLY A 295 -6.14 18.92 -1.31
CA GLY A 295 -7.43 18.80 -0.62
C GLY A 295 -7.85 17.35 -0.35
N TYR A 296 -7.45 16.41 -1.20
CA TYR A 296 -7.73 14.98 -0.99
C TYR A 296 -6.79 14.37 0.06
N ILE A 297 -5.51 14.76 0.04
CA ILE A 297 -4.50 14.38 1.03
C ILE A 297 -4.93 14.87 2.42
N GLN A 298 -5.32 16.14 2.54
CA GLN A 298 -5.80 16.73 3.79
C GLN A 298 -7.03 15.97 4.33
N LYS A 299 -7.99 15.66 3.45
CA LYS A 299 -9.17 14.88 3.83
C LYS A 299 -8.81 13.47 4.33
N GLU A 300 -7.87 12.78 3.68
CA GLU A 300 -7.41 11.48 4.18
C GLU A 300 -6.64 11.62 5.51
N GLN A 301 -5.85 12.68 5.70
CA GLN A 301 -5.16 12.96 6.97
C GLN A 301 -6.15 13.17 8.12
N GLU A 302 -7.23 13.94 7.91
CA GLU A 302 -8.29 14.13 8.90
C GLU A 302 -8.96 12.79 9.30
N LEU A 303 -9.16 11.89 8.33
CA LEU A 303 -9.68 10.54 8.60
C LEU A 303 -8.70 9.70 9.40
N VAL A 304 -7.39 9.78 9.10
CA VAL A 304 -6.33 9.13 9.88
C VAL A 304 -6.32 9.64 11.31
N GLU A 305 -6.37 10.95 11.53
CA GLU A 305 -6.41 11.54 12.87
C GLU A 305 -7.66 11.11 13.65
N LYS A 306 -8.82 11.04 12.98
CA LYS A 306 -10.02 10.49 13.59
C LYS A 306 -9.81 9.03 14.00
N MET A 307 -9.22 8.20 13.14
CA MET A 307 -8.96 6.80 13.45
C MET A 307 -7.93 6.62 14.57
N ASN A 308 -6.86 7.41 14.59
CA ASN A 308 -5.85 7.39 15.67
C ASN A 308 -6.48 7.69 17.02
N ARG A 309 -7.40 8.66 17.08
CA ARG A 309 -8.17 8.95 18.31
C ARG A 309 -9.01 7.75 18.77
N LEU A 310 -9.51 6.91 17.86
CA LEU A 310 -10.24 5.68 18.22
C LEU A 310 -9.30 4.57 18.69
N GLU A 311 -8.08 4.48 18.15
CA GLU A 311 -7.06 3.54 18.62
C GLU A 311 -6.58 3.83 20.04
N GLU A 312 -6.56 5.09 20.45
CA GLU A 312 -6.21 5.48 21.82
C GLU A 312 -7.27 5.08 22.86
N VAL A 313 -8.53 4.89 22.44
CA VAL A 313 -9.61 4.46 23.34
C VAL A 313 -9.52 2.95 23.54
N ARG A 314 -8.93 2.55 24.66
CA ARG A 314 -8.83 1.14 25.07
C ARG A 314 -10.17 0.59 25.55
N ILE A 315 -10.41 -0.66 25.21
CA ILE A 315 -11.51 -1.45 25.77
C ILE A 315 -10.91 -2.30 26.90
N HIS A 316 -11.53 -2.26 28.08
CA HIS A 316 -11.06 -3.02 29.24
C HIS A 316 -11.07 -4.54 28.96
N ASP A 317 -10.02 -5.23 29.40
CA ASP A 317 -9.95 -6.69 29.30
C ASP A 317 -11.12 -7.32 30.07
N GLY A 318 -11.87 -8.19 29.39
CA GLY A 318 -13.06 -8.83 29.95
C GLY A 318 -14.36 -8.03 29.84
N PHE A 319 -14.38 -6.93 29.08
CA PHE A 319 -15.61 -6.20 28.79
C PHE A 319 -16.68 -7.10 28.15
N ASP A 320 -17.88 -7.12 28.75
CA ASP A 320 -19.00 -7.91 28.24
C ASP A 320 -19.85 -7.09 27.26
N PHE A 321 -19.58 -7.28 25.97
CA PHE A 321 -20.34 -6.63 24.89
C PHE A 321 -21.83 -7.00 24.88
N HIS A 322 -22.26 -8.08 25.55
CA HIS A 322 -23.68 -8.44 25.62
C HIS A 322 -24.50 -7.45 26.47
N GLN A 323 -23.87 -6.70 27.37
CA GLN A 323 -24.52 -5.66 28.18
C GLN A 323 -25.00 -4.47 27.34
N LEU A 324 -24.35 -4.19 26.21
CA LEU A 324 -24.69 -3.08 25.32
C LEU A 324 -25.82 -3.45 24.37
N LYS A 325 -27.07 -3.35 24.85
CA LYS A 325 -28.27 -3.65 24.04
C LYS A 325 -28.46 -2.73 22.82
N ALA A 326 -27.82 -1.57 22.81
CA ALA A 326 -27.87 -0.61 21.70
C ALA A 326 -26.94 -0.98 20.53
N ILE A 327 -26.07 -1.99 20.69
CA ILE A 327 -25.24 -2.54 19.62
C ILE A 327 -25.99 -3.68 18.92
N SER A 328 -25.86 -3.77 17.59
CA SER A 328 -26.46 -4.83 16.80
C SER A 328 -26.07 -6.23 17.30
N LYS A 329 -26.96 -7.22 17.12
CA LYS A 329 -26.68 -8.60 17.58
C LYS A 329 -25.44 -9.19 16.89
N GLU A 330 -25.29 -8.94 15.59
CA GLU A 330 -24.12 -9.36 14.81
C GLU A 330 -22.84 -8.71 15.33
N ALA A 331 -22.83 -7.39 15.55
CA ALA A 331 -21.67 -6.71 16.10
C ALA A 331 -21.30 -7.25 17.49
N ARG A 332 -22.28 -7.48 18.38
CA ARG A 332 -22.02 -8.08 19.71
C ARG A 332 -21.38 -9.46 19.60
N GLU A 333 -21.91 -10.34 18.77
CA GLU A 333 -21.34 -11.69 18.58
C GLU A 333 -19.90 -11.62 18.07
N LYS A 334 -19.63 -10.74 17.10
CA LYS A 334 -18.29 -10.58 16.54
C LYS A 334 -17.30 -9.91 17.51
N LEU A 335 -17.73 -8.88 18.24
CA LEU A 335 -16.94 -8.20 19.26
C LEU A 335 -16.60 -9.14 20.43
N SER A 336 -17.58 -9.91 20.92
CA SER A 336 -17.37 -10.91 21.98
C SER A 336 -16.40 -12.02 21.57
N ARG A 337 -16.39 -12.40 20.28
CA ARG A 337 -15.50 -13.42 19.72
C ARG A 337 -14.08 -12.89 19.49
N ILE A 338 -13.95 -11.71 18.87
CA ILE A 338 -12.65 -11.13 18.47
C ILE A 338 -11.96 -10.44 19.64
N ARG A 339 -12.74 -9.89 20.60
CA ARG A 339 -12.27 -9.18 21.80
C ARG A 339 -11.24 -8.09 21.47
N PRO A 340 -11.64 -7.05 20.70
CA PRO A 340 -10.72 -5.99 20.35
C PRO A 340 -10.22 -5.24 21.60
N ARG A 341 -8.95 -4.83 21.57
CA ARG A 341 -8.27 -4.06 22.62
C ARG A 341 -8.56 -2.56 22.54
N THR A 342 -8.97 -2.07 21.38
CA THR A 342 -9.25 -0.64 21.13
C THR A 342 -10.54 -0.47 20.35
N ILE A 343 -11.16 0.71 20.47
CA ILE A 343 -12.31 1.08 19.64
C ILE A 343 -11.92 1.15 18.16
N GLY A 344 -10.70 1.58 17.86
CA GLY A 344 -10.15 1.55 16.51
C GLY A 344 -10.19 0.14 15.92
N GLN A 345 -9.68 -0.86 16.63
CA GLN A 345 -9.74 -2.27 16.20
C GLN A 345 -11.18 -2.77 16.07
N ALA A 346 -12.06 -2.41 17.03
CA ALA A 346 -13.48 -2.76 16.98
C ALA A 346 -14.16 -2.24 15.70
N SER A 347 -13.85 -1.00 15.29
CA SER A 347 -14.43 -0.36 14.10
C SER A 347 -14.09 -1.03 12.78
N ARG A 348 -13.01 -1.84 12.74
CA ARG A 348 -12.56 -2.56 11.55
C ARG A 348 -13.13 -3.97 11.42
N ILE A 349 -13.84 -4.45 12.45
CA ILE A 349 -14.46 -5.76 12.42
C ILE A 349 -15.63 -5.70 11.43
N SER A 350 -15.59 -6.54 10.41
CA SER A 350 -16.69 -6.68 9.45
C SER A 350 -18.00 -6.95 10.19
N GLY A 351 -19.05 -6.17 9.92
CA GLY A 351 -20.34 -6.27 10.63
C GLY A 351 -20.46 -5.41 11.88
N VAL A 352 -19.41 -4.68 12.29
CA VAL A 352 -19.51 -3.59 13.26
C VAL A 352 -19.76 -2.29 12.49
N THR A 353 -20.88 -1.63 12.76
CA THR A 353 -21.28 -0.41 12.04
C THR A 353 -20.73 0.85 12.71
N PRO A 354 -20.67 2.00 12.01
CA PRO A 354 -20.32 3.27 12.63
C PRO A 354 -21.23 3.63 13.82
N ALA A 355 -22.51 3.24 13.80
CA ALA A 355 -23.43 3.44 14.91
C ALA A 355 -23.04 2.60 16.14
N ASP A 356 -22.64 1.34 15.93
CA ASP A 356 -22.15 0.47 17.01
C ASP A 356 -20.88 1.06 17.65
N VAL A 357 -19.97 1.62 16.83
CA VAL A 357 -18.76 2.31 17.31
C VAL A 357 -19.11 3.53 18.15
N SER A 358 -20.10 4.34 17.72
CA SER A 358 -20.57 5.48 18.50
C SER A 358 -21.15 5.07 19.86
N VAL A 359 -21.91 3.96 19.91
CA VAL A 359 -22.43 3.43 21.18
C VAL A 359 -21.29 3.00 22.10
N LEU A 360 -20.26 2.33 21.56
CA LEU A 360 -19.07 1.96 22.34
C LEU A 360 -18.34 3.19 22.89
N LEU A 361 -18.15 4.24 22.09
CA LEU A 361 -17.49 5.48 22.53
C LEU A 361 -18.21 6.14 23.71
N VAL A 362 -19.54 6.30 23.59
CA VAL A 362 -20.37 6.88 24.66
C VAL A 362 -20.24 6.05 25.94
N HIS A 363 -20.23 4.72 25.83
CA HIS A 363 -20.07 3.85 26.99
C HIS A 363 -18.67 3.96 27.64
N MET A 364 -17.64 4.19 26.84
CA MET A 364 -16.27 4.40 27.31
C MET A 364 -16.00 5.85 27.78
N GLY A 365 -17.05 6.67 27.90
CA GLY A 365 -16.97 8.03 28.45
C GLY A 365 -16.43 9.08 27.47
N ARG A 366 -16.63 8.89 26.16
CA ARG A 366 -16.21 9.83 25.11
C ARG A 366 -17.36 10.30 24.22
#